data_AF-A0A1V6K6Z2-F1
#
_entry.id   AF-A0A1V6K6Z2-F1
#
_cell.length_a   1.000
_cell.length_b   1.000
_cell.length_c   1.000
_cell.angle_alpha   90.00
_cell.angle_beta   90.00
_cell.angle_gamma   90.00
#
_symmetry.space_group_name_H-M   'P 1'
#
loop_
_entity.id
_entity.type
_entity.pdbx_description
1 polymer ?
#
loop_
_entity_poly.entity_id
_entity_poly.type
_entity_poly.pdbx_seq_one_letter_code
_entity_poly.pdbx_strand_id
1 'polypeptide(L)'
;MIFSFSVNWHFVFHPVGSEWLGPAAKFLVVTATSSYLLQSLVIHGLSHWWLGPVHAAQRFTGCLWWLRERSADWVARNTVKAAAVGVGLLWNFAWYRAWVYA
;
A
#
# COMPACT_ATOMS: atom_id res chain seq x y z
N MET A 1 -1.60 9.28 -10.52
CA MET A 1 -2.94 9.44 -9.93
C MET A 1 -4.05 9.39 -10.97
N ILE A 2 -3.98 10.18 -12.05
CA ILE A 2 -5.00 10.19 -13.13
C ILE A 2 -5.24 8.78 -13.69
N PHE A 3 -4.18 8.08 -14.12
CA PHE A 3 -4.31 6.70 -14.63
C PHE A 3 -5.02 5.76 -13.64
N SER A 4 -4.65 5.81 -12.36
CA SER A 4 -5.25 4.95 -11.33
C SER A 4 -6.72 5.28 -11.10
N PHE A 5 -7.09 6.56 -11.09
CA PHE A 5 -8.50 6.97 -11.01
C PHE A 5 -9.28 6.47 -12.23
N SER A 6 -8.75 6.65 -13.45
CA SER A 6 -9.40 6.21 -14.68
C SER A 6 -9.61 4.70 -14.71
N VAL A 7 -8.62 3.91 -14.31
CA VAL A 7 -8.75 2.44 -14.26
C VAL A 7 -9.82 2.02 -13.24
N ASN A 8 -9.80 2.61 -12.04
CA ASN A 8 -10.78 2.29 -11.01
C ASN A 8 -12.21 2.70 -11.41
N TRP A 9 -12.36 3.87 -12.05
CA TRP A 9 -13.64 4.38 -12.54
C TRP A 9 -14.20 3.52 -13.68
N HIS A 10 -13.40 3.24 -14.72
CA HIS A 10 -13.90 2.61 -15.93
C HIS A 10 -13.89 1.08 -15.93
N PHE A 11 -13.02 0.44 -15.14
CA PHE A 11 -12.82 -1.02 -15.22
C PHE A 11 -13.09 -1.77 -13.91
N VAL A 12 -12.93 -1.13 -12.74
CA VAL A 12 -13.03 -1.83 -11.46
C VAL A 12 -14.41 -1.65 -10.82
N PHE A 13 -14.81 -0.40 -10.58
CA PHE A 13 -15.98 -0.12 -9.74
C PHE A 13 -17.23 0.31 -10.51
N HIS A 14 -17.11 0.81 -11.74
CA HIS A 14 -18.24 1.19 -12.60
C HIS A 14 -19.34 2.00 -11.87
N PRO A 15 -19.00 3.17 -11.29
CA PRO A 15 -19.95 3.97 -10.52
C PRO A 15 -21.14 4.44 -11.39
N VAL A 16 -22.33 4.49 -10.79
CA VAL A 16 -23.56 4.89 -11.49
C VAL A 16 -23.61 6.41 -11.61
N GLY A 17 -23.33 6.94 -12.80
CA GLY A 17 -23.45 8.37 -13.12
C GLY A 17 -22.26 8.94 -13.88
N SER A 18 -22.41 10.17 -14.42
CA SER A 18 -21.35 10.90 -15.15
C SER A 18 -20.61 11.94 -14.30
N GLU A 19 -21.06 12.16 -13.07
CA GLU A 19 -20.53 13.12 -12.10
C GLU A 19 -19.21 12.60 -11.49
N TRP A 20 -18.08 12.89 -12.14
CA TRP A 20 -16.77 12.34 -11.75
C TRP A 20 -16.01 13.19 -10.71
N LEU A 21 -16.35 14.47 -10.56
CA LEU A 21 -15.59 15.41 -9.71
C LEU A 21 -15.63 15.05 -8.22
N GLY A 22 -16.81 14.70 -7.70
CA GLY A 22 -16.97 14.29 -6.29
C GLY A 22 -16.14 13.05 -5.95
N PRO A 23 -16.30 11.94 -6.69
CA PRO A 23 -15.48 10.75 -6.51
C PRO A 23 -13.98 10.99 -6.74
N ALA A 24 -13.58 11.84 -7.67
CA ALA A 24 -12.17 12.20 -7.87
C ALA A 24 -11.56 12.87 -6.63
N ALA A 25 -12.28 13.80 -6.00
CA ALA A 25 -11.84 14.44 -4.76
C ALA A 25 -11.69 13.41 -3.61
N LYS A 26 -12.70 12.55 -3.42
CA LYS A 26 -12.64 11.48 -2.41
C LYS A 26 -11.49 10.50 -2.68
N PHE A 27 -11.28 10.12 -3.94
CA PHE A 27 -10.17 9.27 -4.36
C PHE A 27 -8.82 9.88 -3.95
N LEU A 28 -8.61 11.18 -4.23
CA LEU A 28 -7.37 11.86 -3.86
C LEU A 28 -7.16 11.87 -2.34
N VAL A 29 -8.22 12.15 -1.57
CA VAL A 29 -8.15 12.13 -0.09
C VAL A 29 -7.74 10.75 0.42
N VAL A 30 -8.45 9.69 0.03
CA VAL A 30 -8.16 8.32 0.45
C VAL A 30 -6.72 7.92 0.07
N THR A 31 -6.30 8.25 -1.15
CA THR A 31 -4.97 7.90 -1.66
C THR A 31 -3.87 8.66 -0.94
N ALA A 32 -4.08 9.95 -0.64
CA ALA A 32 -3.14 10.78 0.09
C ALA A 32 -3.01 10.29 1.54
N THR A 33 -4.14 10.02 2.22
CA THR A 33 -4.13 9.44 3.57
C THR A 33 -3.37 8.11 3.61
N SER A 34 -3.61 7.23 2.64
CA SER A 34 -2.89 5.97 2.53
C SER A 34 -1.38 6.17 2.33
N SER A 35 -1.00 6.97 1.33
CA SER A 35 0.39 7.15 0.91
C SER A 35 1.23 7.92 1.93
N TYR A 36 0.66 8.95 2.56
CA TYR A 36 1.41 9.83 3.46
C TYR A 36 1.28 9.45 4.92
N LEU A 37 0.09 9.08 5.40
CA LEU A 37 -0.13 8.80 6.81
C LEU A 37 0.05 7.31 7.08
N LEU A 38 -0.76 6.46 6.43
CA LEU A 38 -0.82 5.05 6.76
C LEU A 38 0.51 4.34 6.46
N GLN A 39 1.08 4.56 5.27
CA GLN A 39 2.37 3.98 4.91
C GLN A 39 3.49 4.46 5.84
N SER A 40 3.54 5.74 6.19
CA SER A 40 4.54 6.28 7.12
C SER A 40 4.42 5.67 8.52
N LEU A 41 3.19 5.49 9.02
CA LEU A 41 2.93 4.84 10.30
C LEU A 41 3.35 3.38 10.29
N VAL A 42 3.03 2.63 9.22
CA VAL A 42 3.45 1.23 9.07
C VAL A 42 4.97 1.12 8.99
N ILE A 43 5.62 2.00 8.22
CA ILE A 43 7.08 2.04 8.12
C ILE A 43 7.70 2.32 9.49
N HIS A 44 7.19 3.31 10.20
CA HIS A 44 7.69 3.68 11.53
C HIS A 44 7.53 2.53 12.52
N GLY A 45 6.33 1.94 12.58
CA GLY A 45 6.00 0.82 13.46
C GLY A 45 6.86 -0.42 13.20
N LEU A 46 7.00 -0.84 11.95
CA LEU A 46 7.79 -2.02 11.58
C LEU A 46 9.31 -1.79 11.68
N SER A 47 9.76 -0.53 11.64
CA SER A 47 11.19 -0.21 11.78
C SER A 47 11.64 -0.06 13.24
N HIS A 48 10.73 0.31 14.15
CA HIS A 48 11.11 0.64 15.54
C HIS A 48 10.44 -0.24 16.59
N TRP A 49 9.16 -0.58 16.42
CA TRP A 49 8.35 -1.18 17.49
C TRP A 49 8.12 -2.67 17.27
N TRP A 50 7.97 -3.10 16.02
CA TRP A 50 7.67 -4.48 15.68
C TRP A 50 8.62 -5.02 14.61
N LEU A 51 9.80 -5.45 15.05
CA LEU A 51 10.85 -6.03 14.21
C LEU A 51 10.58 -7.48 13.79
N GLY A 52 9.52 -8.11 14.31
CA GLY A 52 9.18 -9.51 14.03
C GLY A 52 9.06 -9.84 12.54
N PRO A 53 8.30 -9.07 11.75
CA PRO A 53 8.18 -9.29 10.31
C PRO A 53 9.51 -9.12 9.56
N VAL A 54 10.37 -8.20 10.01
CA VAL A 54 11.70 -7.97 9.45
C VAL A 54 12.61 -9.16 9.72
N HIS A 55 12.66 -9.64 10.96
CA HIS A 55 13.46 -10.82 11.34
C HIS A 55 12.95 -12.09 10.64
N ALA A 56 11.64 -12.26 10.50
CA ALA A 56 11.05 -13.37 9.76
C ALA A 56 11.47 -13.33 8.28
N ALA A 57 11.40 -12.16 7.64
CA ALA A 57 11.84 -11.99 6.26
C ALA A 57 13.34 -12.27 6.09
N GLN A 58 14.18 -11.78 7.00
CA GLN A 58 15.63 -12.05 7.00
C GLN A 58 15.92 -13.56 7.12
N ARG A 59 15.20 -14.27 7.99
CA ARG A 59 15.34 -15.72 8.14
C ARG A 59 14.90 -16.48 6.88
N PHE A 60 13.82 -16.05 6.24
CA PHE A 60 13.38 -16.60 4.96
C PHE A 60 14.36 -16.34 3.82
N THR A 61 15.00 -15.17 3.78
CA THR A 61 16.02 -14.86 2.76
C THR A 61 17.27 -15.73 2.89
N GLY A 62 17.61 -16.20 4.09
CA GLY A 62 18.69 -17.17 4.29
C GLY A 62 18.45 -18.52 3.62
N CYS A 63 17.18 -18.88 3.35
CA CYS A 63 16.80 -20.11 2.66
C CYS A 63 16.77 -19.98 1.13
N LEU A 64 16.79 -18.75 0.59
CA LEU A 64 16.72 -18.47 -0.84
C LEU A 64 18.10 -18.13 -1.39
N TRP A 65 18.66 -19.00 -2.24
CA TRP A 65 20.05 -18.88 -2.71
C TRP A 65 20.37 -17.54 -3.41
N TRP A 66 19.42 -16.93 -4.12
CA TRP A 66 19.57 -15.62 -4.79
C TRP A 66 19.55 -14.41 -3.84
N LEU A 67 19.01 -14.59 -2.63
CA LEU A 67 18.84 -13.52 -1.64
C LEU A 67 19.84 -13.62 -0.49
N ARG A 68 20.59 -14.73 -0.42
CA ARG A 68 21.55 -15.02 0.64
C ARG A 68 22.72 -14.04 0.71
N GLU A 69 23.10 -13.45 -0.43
CA GLU A 69 24.21 -12.47 -0.52
C GLU A 69 23.76 -11.03 -0.32
N ARG A 70 22.45 -10.77 -0.18
CA ARG A 70 21.94 -9.41 0.05
C ARG A 70 22.10 -9.03 1.51
N SER A 71 22.45 -7.77 1.77
CA SER A 71 22.60 -7.28 3.14
C SER A 71 21.27 -7.38 3.91
N ALA A 72 21.35 -7.74 5.19
CA ALA A 72 20.20 -7.83 6.08
C ALA A 72 19.40 -6.51 6.13
N ASP A 73 20.10 -5.38 6.00
CA ASP A 73 19.52 -4.04 5.92
C ASP A 73 18.71 -3.83 4.62
N TRP A 74 19.20 -4.36 3.50
CA TRP A 74 18.48 -4.29 2.23
C TRP A 74 17.17 -5.07 2.32
N VAL A 75 17.19 -6.28 2.89
CA VAL A 75 15.99 -7.08 3.11
C VAL A 75 15.02 -6.36 4.03
N ALA A 76 15.49 -5.87 5.18
CA ALA A 76 14.66 -5.16 6.15
C ALA A 76 13.93 -3.96 5.53
N ARG A 77 14.66 -3.08 4.82
CA ARG A 77 14.07 -1.89 4.19
C ARG A 77 13.01 -2.25 3.14
N ASN A 78 13.25 -3.28 2.33
CA ASN A 78 12.31 -3.70 1.32
C ASN A 78 11.08 -4.40 1.92
N THR A 79 11.25 -5.21 2.97
CA THR A 79 10.13 -5.82 3.69
C THR A 79 9.21 -4.76 4.29
N VAL A 80 9.78 -3.76 4.96
CA VAL A 80 9.00 -2.67 5.57
C VAL A 80 8.25 -1.86 4.50
N LYS A 81 8.90 -1.53 3.39
CA LYS A 81 8.26 -0.84 2.26
C LYS A 81 7.16 -1.68 1.62
N ALA A 82 7.41 -2.96 1.39
CA ALA A 82 6.42 -3.88 0.81
C ALA A 82 5.19 -4.01 1.70
N ALA A 83 5.39 -4.15 3.02
CA ALA A 83 4.29 -4.20 3.99
C ALA A 83 3.49 -2.89 4.01
N ALA A 84 4.16 -1.74 4.01
CA ALA A 84 3.51 -0.44 3.97
C ALA A 84 2.66 -0.27 2.69
N VAL A 85 3.22 -0.57 1.53
CA VAL A 85 2.49 -0.53 0.26
C VAL A 85 1.31 -1.51 0.27
N GLY A 86 1.50 -2.73 0.76
CA GLY A 86 0.43 -3.72 0.86
C GLY A 86 -0.75 -3.25 1.73
N VAL A 87 -0.46 -2.71 2.91
CA VAL A 87 -1.48 -2.12 3.78
C VAL A 87 -2.17 -0.93 3.10
N GLY A 88 -1.40 -0.09 2.40
CA GLY A 88 -1.94 1.04 1.65
C GLY A 88 -2.87 0.63 0.51
N LEU A 89 -2.56 -0.46 -0.19
CA LEU A 89 -3.41 -1.04 -1.25
C LEU A 89 -4.72 -1.59 -0.68
N LEU A 90 -4.66 -2.31 0.45
CA LEU A 90 -5.86 -2.84 1.13
C LEU A 90 -6.77 -1.71 1.61
N TRP A 91 -6.19 -0.67 2.22
CA TRP A 91 -6.91 0.53 2.62
C TRP A 91 -7.60 1.20 1.42
N ASN A 92 -6.85 1.44 0.35
CA ASN A 92 -7.38 2.08 -0.86
C ASN A 92 -8.54 1.26 -1.43
N PHE A 93 -8.37 -0.06 -1.60
CA PHE A 93 -9.42 -0.92 -2.12
C PHE A 93 -10.70 -0.89 -1.27
N ALA A 94 -10.57 -1.00 0.05
CA ALA A 94 -11.71 -0.99 0.97
C ALA A 94 -12.48 0.33 0.91
N TRP A 95 -11.79 1.47 0.98
CA TRP A 95 -12.42 2.79 0.96
C TRP A 95 -12.94 3.19 -0.41
N TYR A 96 -12.27 2.79 -1.48
CA TYR A 96 -12.75 3.01 -2.84
C TYR A 96 -14.11 2.33 -3.03
N ARG A 97 -14.21 1.06 -2.61
CA ARG A 97 -15.44 0.28 -2.68
C ARG A 97 -16.55 0.82 -1.78
N ALA A 98 -16.23 1.21 -0.55
CA ALA A 98 -17.24 1.55 0.46
C ALA A 98 -17.73 3.00 0.40
N TRP A 99 -16.93 3.93 -0.14
CA TRP A 99 -17.21 5.36 -0.01
C TRP A 99 -16.94 6.21 -1.25
N VAL A 100 -15.91 5.88 -2.04
CA VAL A 100 -15.54 6.69 -3.21
C VAL A 100 -16.46 6.41 -4.40
N TYR A 101 -16.67 5.13 -4.69
CA TYR A 101 -17.44 4.65 -5.86
C TYR A 101 -18.75 3.94 -5.47
N ALA A 102 -19.14 4.03 -4.20
CA ALA A 102 -20.41 3.52 -3.69
C ALA A 102 -21.59 4.37 -4.15
#